data_AF-A0A1B8ZZF1-F1
#
_entry.id   AF-A0A1B8ZZF1-F1
#
_cell.length_a   1.000
_cell.length_b   1.000
_cell.length_c   1.000
_cell.angle_alpha   90.00
_cell.angle_beta   90.00
_cell.angle_gamma   90.00
#
_symmetry.space_group_name_H-M   'P 1'
#
loop_
_entity.id
_entity.type
_entity.pdbx_description
1 polymer ?
#
loop_
_entity_poly.entity_id
_entity_poly.type
_entity_poly.pdbx_seq_one_letter_code
_entity_poly.pdbx_strand_id
1 'polypeptide(L)'
;MNKTLSIGLAGFSFTIEEHAYIKLSDYLNALRSSLDASEADEVMHDIEIRMVEIFRDSLGKREVINDTDVEKVIAQIGTPEKIEEQEEAYFSEKNTTKNTNSGTNYTDKKQLFRDPEKQKVAGVCAGLAQYVGMDITAMRAIWLGIFILGIFTAAISSSLIGLLYVILWIVLPKAETAADFLKMQGKPMNFDNLKNESNKLVQFANESTQRVGEIYNESKPHISNAGSGVWNILKYIIGGIFVLMAVSSIIGIFVIFGLFGTGADFPGANKIEFYMGENGLDKVLVAIMILGSLIPAIIFSLLSIKIFSPKTKLRNIGWVLGGVFLLLLGLGAYFGVSMAKKNLIYKGSKEDTENIAINTTSDTLYVDVKQVVIPQNFKAYDDDIYSDKKTVYEEDYISVDVIRKTDIKTPYLIIKKEGDGYNIPVQVTVPVEIIGNKVMLPNFIKYPYDQRFRDYRVDYELVVPQRTIVIPVKKDHISFDGDLNGDGIDDDDNYEYENHNGIRVEKNKITVNGSSIEYNSDDKDSIIINGKKVPNNQAKKVIDSVASDIKKINKDVDIKIKDGKNEISIQTK
;
A
#
# COMPACT_ATOMS: atom_id res chain seq x y z
N MET A 1 -41.63 -46.56 -37.22
CA MET A 1 -41.54 -46.75 -35.76
C MET A 1 -41.37 -45.37 -35.16
N ASN A 2 -42.32 -44.92 -34.34
CA ASN A 2 -42.19 -43.64 -33.65
C ASN A 2 -41.19 -43.82 -32.51
N LYS A 3 -40.26 -42.88 -32.35
CA LYS A 3 -39.32 -42.92 -31.22
C LYS A 3 -40.08 -42.60 -29.95
N THR A 4 -39.77 -43.31 -28.88
CA THR A 4 -40.35 -43.10 -27.56
C THR A 4 -39.32 -42.56 -26.59
N LEU A 5 -39.78 -41.75 -25.65
CA LEU A 5 -39.01 -41.09 -24.60
C LEU A 5 -39.63 -41.47 -23.24
N SER A 6 -38.82 -41.56 -22.20
CA SER A 6 -39.33 -41.73 -20.83
C SER A 6 -39.36 -40.37 -20.15
N ILE A 7 -40.52 -40.00 -19.58
CA ILE A 7 -40.71 -38.74 -18.86
C ILE A 7 -41.17 -39.01 -17.43
N GLY A 8 -40.85 -38.07 -16.53
CA GLY A 8 -41.34 -38.06 -15.15
C GLY A 8 -42.33 -36.92 -14.96
N LEU A 9 -43.51 -37.21 -14.42
CA LEU A 9 -44.55 -36.23 -14.07
C LEU A 9 -45.02 -36.51 -12.63
N ALA A 10 -44.93 -35.53 -11.73
CA ALA A 10 -45.25 -35.67 -10.31
C ALA A 10 -44.73 -36.97 -9.63
N GLY A 11 -43.52 -37.41 -10.00
CA GLY A 11 -42.89 -38.63 -9.46
C GLY A 11 -43.30 -39.96 -10.12
N PHE A 12 -44.17 -39.94 -11.14
CA PHE A 12 -44.53 -41.11 -11.94
C PHE A 12 -43.80 -41.11 -13.28
N SER A 13 -43.38 -42.30 -13.74
CA SER A 13 -42.70 -42.47 -15.02
C SER A 13 -43.67 -42.95 -16.10
N PHE A 14 -43.66 -42.28 -17.25
CA PHE A 14 -44.42 -42.65 -18.44
C PHE A 14 -43.52 -42.77 -19.66
N THR A 15 -43.89 -43.64 -20.59
CA THR A 15 -43.30 -43.69 -21.92
C THR A 15 -44.19 -42.90 -22.88
N ILE A 16 -43.62 -41.97 -23.63
CA ILE A 16 -44.34 -41.06 -24.52
C ILE A 16 -43.69 -41.03 -25.91
N GLU A 17 -44.49 -40.89 -26.96
CA GLU A 17 -43.98 -40.70 -28.32
C GLU A 17 -43.30 -39.32 -28.48
N GLU A 18 -42.27 -39.24 -29.33
CA GLU A 18 -41.46 -38.03 -29.54
C GLU A 18 -42.30 -36.79 -29.91
N HIS A 19 -43.33 -36.95 -30.74
CA HIS A 19 -44.23 -35.86 -31.13
C HIS A 19 -45.17 -35.42 -30.00
N ALA A 20 -45.72 -36.39 -29.26
CA ALA A 20 -46.56 -36.14 -28.09
C ALA A 20 -45.78 -35.43 -26.97
N TYR A 21 -44.51 -35.77 -26.81
CA TYR A 21 -43.62 -35.14 -25.84
C TYR A 21 -43.41 -33.65 -26.14
N ILE A 22 -43.15 -33.30 -27.40
CA ILE A 22 -42.97 -31.89 -27.80
C ILE A 22 -44.23 -31.09 -27.50
N LYS A 23 -45.40 -31.61 -27.93
CA LYS A 23 -46.70 -30.97 -27.71
C LYS A 23 -47.00 -30.76 -26.22
N LEU A 24 -46.71 -31.77 -25.39
CA LEU A 24 -46.88 -31.66 -23.94
C LEU A 24 -45.89 -30.66 -23.33
N SER A 25 -44.61 -30.70 -23.73
CA SER A 25 -43.58 -29.79 -23.21
C SER A 25 -43.89 -28.33 -23.55
N ASP A 26 -44.35 -28.05 -24.76
CA ASP A 26 -44.72 -26.70 -25.19
C ASP A 26 -45.91 -26.18 -24.38
N TYR A 27 -46.91 -27.04 -24.15
CA TYR A 27 -48.05 -26.73 -23.30
C TYR A 27 -47.65 -26.42 -21.85
N LEU A 28 -46.79 -27.24 -21.23
CA LEU A 28 -46.31 -27.01 -19.85
C LEU A 28 -45.49 -25.73 -19.72
N ASN A 29 -44.65 -25.44 -20.72
CA ASN A 29 -43.86 -24.22 -20.74
C ASN A 29 -44.75 -22.97 -20.90
N ALA A 30 -45.74 -23.03 -21.79
CA ALA A 30 -46.71 -21.95 -21.97
C ALA A 30 -47.52 -21.73 -20.68
N LEU A 31 -47.99 -22.81 -20.05
CA LEU A 31 -48.71 -22.74 -18.78
C LEU A 31 -47.83 -22.14 -17.67
N ARG A 32 -46.57 -22.60 -17.53
CA ARG A 32 -45.63 -22.07 -16.53
C ARG A 32 -45.36 -20.59 -16.73
N SER A 33 -45.26 -20.14 -17.97
CA SER A 33 -45.03 -18.72 -18.31
C SER A 33 -46.24 -17.81 -18.04
N SER A 34 -47.44 -18.41 -17.95
CA SER A 34 -48.69 -17.70 -17.65
C SER A 34 -48.95 -17.52 -16.15
N LEU A 35 -48.26 -18.29 -15.31
CA LEU A 35 -48.39 -18.28 -13.84
C LEU A 35 -47.38 -17.31 -13.20
N ASP A 36 -47.73 -16.74 -12.05
CA ASP A 36 -46.82 -15.91 -11.27
C ASP A 36 -45.68 -16.73 -10.67
N ALA A 37 -44.45 -16.20 -10.72
CA ALA A 37 -43.23 -16.93 -10.38
C ALA A 37 -43.16 -17.46 -8.93
N SER A 38 -43.92 -16.88 -8.00
CA SER A 38 -44.01 -17.33 -6.60
C SER A 38 -44.96 -18.51 -6.39
N GLU A 39 -45.94 -18.70 -7.29
CA GLU A 39 -46.98 -19.75 -7.18
C GLU A 39 -46.82 -20.83 -8.26
N ALA A 40 -45.97 -20.58 -9.27
CA ALA A 40 -45.78 -21.45 -10.41
C ALA A 40 -45.33 -22.87 -10.04
N ASP A 41 -44.51 -23.06 -9.01
CA ASP A 41 -44.02 -24.39 -8.63
C ASP A 41 -45.09 -25.25 -7.92
N GLU A 42 -45.92 -24.64 -7.07
CA GLU A 42 -47.03 -25.32 -6.38
C GLU A 42 -48.16 -25.65 -7.36
N VAL A 43 -48.57 -24.66 -8.16
CA VAL A 43 -49.64 -24.84 -9.14
C VAL A 43 -49.23 -25.83 -10.24
N MET A 44 -47.98 -25.78 -10.72
CA MET A 44 -47.51 -26.76 -11.71
C MET A 44 -47.49 -28.18 -11.14
N HIS A 45 -47.15 -28.34 -9.85
CA HIS A 45 -47.14 -29.66 -9.21
C HIS A 45 -48.55 -30.28 -9.14
N ASP A 46 -49.56 -29.49 -8.75
CA ASP A 46 -50.96 -29.94 -8.71
C ASP A 46 -51.49 -30.29 -10.11
N ILE A 47 -51.10 -29.50 -11.12
CA ILE A 47 -51.45 -29.74 -12.51
C ILE A 47 -50.77 -31.01 -13.05
N GLU A 48 -49.50 -31.25 -12.72
CA GLU A 48 -48.80 -32.50 -13.06
C GLU A 48 -49.46 -33.73 -12.44
N ILE A 49 -49.93 -33.65 -11.19
CA ILE A 49 -50.71 -34.73 -10.54
C ILE A 49 -51.99 -35.00 -11.32
N ARG A 50 -52.74 -33.95 -11.69
CA ARG A 50 -53.97 -34.09 -12.48
C ARG A 50 -53.72 -34.68 -13.87
N MET A 51 -52.60 -34.34 -14.50
CA MET A 51 -52.19 -34.94 -15.78
C MET A 51 -51.90 -36.43 -15.65
N VAL A 52 -51.24 -36.85 -14.57
CA VAL A 52 -50.97 -38.27 -14.27
C VAL A 52 -52.27 -39.06 -14.16
N GLU A 53 -53.29 -38.49 -13.50
CA GLU A 53 -54.61 -39.12 -13.37
C GLU A 53 -55.27 -39.31 -14.75
N ILE A 54 -55.32 -38.25 -15.57
CA ILE A 54 -55.92 -38.30 -16.91
C ILE A 54 -55.16 -39.27 -17.83
N PHE A 55 -53.82 -39.29 -17.78
CA PHE A 55 -53.03 -40.22 -18.57
C PHE A 55 -53.29 -41.67 -18.16
N ARG A 56 -53.39 -41.97 -16.86
CA ARG A 56 -53.73 -43.32 -16.38
C ARG A 56 -55.11 -43.78 -16.87
N ASP A 57 -56.09 -42.89 -16.84
CA ASP A 57 -57.44 -43.18 -17.33
C ASP A 57 -57.50 -43.34 -18.85
N SER A 58 -56.74 -42.53 -19.62
CA SER A 58 -56.73 -42.60 -21.10
C SER A 58 -55.88 -43.74 -21.66
N LEU A 59 -54.85 -44.18 -20.94
CA LEU A 59 -53.94 -45.25 -21.37
C LEU A 59 -54.58 -46.64 -21.24
N GLY A 60 -55.35 -46.89 -20.18
CA GLY A 60 -56.00 -48.19 -19.95
C GLY A 60 -55.01 -49.36 -19.92
N LYS A 61 -54.91 -50.13 -21.01
CA LYS A 61 -53.94 -51.25 -21.19
C LYS A 61 -52.70 -50.89 -22.01
N ARG A 62 -52.60 -49.68 -22.56
CA ARG A 62 -51.43 -49.22 -23.32
C ARG A 62 -50.41 -48.62 -22.36
N GLU A 63 -49.12 -48.82 -22.64
CA GLU A 63 -48.02 -48.29 -21.84
C GLU A 63 -47.39 -47.01 -22.45
N VAL A 64 -47.82 -46.61 -23.64
CA VAL A 64 -47.22 -45.49 -24.40
C VAL A 64 -48.26 -44.40 -24.67
N ILE A 65 -47.94 -43.17 -24.26
CA ILE A 65 -48.71 -41.94 -24.50
C ILE A 65 -48.49 -41.46 -25.93
N ASN A 66 -49.58 -41.19 -26.64
CA ASN A 66 -49.55 -40.61 -27.99
C ASN A 66 -50.20 -39.21 -28.03
N ASP A 67 -50.16 -38.57 -29.19
CA ASP A 67 -50.67 -37.20 -29.38
C ASP A 67 -52.13 -37.04 -28.94
N THR A 68 -52.99 -38.02 -29.23
CA THR A 68 -54.40 -38.00 -28.84
C THR A 68 -54.62 -38.01 -27.32
N ASP A 69 -53.73 -38.66 -26.57
CA ASP A 69 -53.79 -38.65 -25.11
C ASP A 69 -53.39 -37.27 -24.55
N VAL A 70 -52.38 -36.63 -25.14
CA VAL A 70 -51.94 -35.27 -24.77
C VAL A 70 -53.02 -34.24 -25.09
N GLU A 71 -53.69 -34.35 -26.23
CA GLU A 71 -54.78 -33.44 -26.60
C GLU A 71 -55.98 -33.52 -25.65
N LYS A 72 -56.31 -34.73 -25.14
CA LYS A 72 -57.34 -34.87 -24.11
C LYS A 72 -56.96 -34.19 -22.80
N VAL A 73 -55.69 -34.32 -22.40
CA VAL A 73 -55.16 -33.63 -21.22
C VAL A 73 -55.29 -32.12 -21.37
N ILE A 74 -54.85 -31.57 -22.51
CA ILE A 74 -54.96 -30.14 -22.80
C ILE A 74 -56.42 -29.68 -22.81
N ALA A 75 -57.33 -30.46 -23.40
CA ALA A 75 -58.75 -30.13 -23.44
C ALA A 75 -59.43 -30.15 -22.06
N GLN A 76 -58.97 -30.99 -21.14
CA GLN A 76 -59.58 -31.15 -19.81
C GLN A 76 -58.99 -30.22 -18.74
N ILE A 77 -57.74 -29.79 -18.92
CA ILE A 77 -57.05 -28.83 -18.03
C ILE A 77 -57.26 -27.39 -18.53
N GLY A 78 -57.39 -27.18 -19.84
CA GLY A 78 -57.58 -25.88 -20.48
C GLY A 78 -56.28 -25.27 -20.98
N THR A 79 -56.37 -24.39 -21.99
CA THR A 79 -55.22 -23.63 -22.53
C THR A 79 -55.13 -22.25 -21.88
N PRO A 80 -53.93 -21.77 -21.50
CA PRO A 80 -53.78 -20.43 -20.94
C PRO A 80 -54.14 -19.35 -21.98
N GLU A 81 -54.93 -18.34 -21.57
CA GLU A 81 -55.50 -17.27 -22.43
C GLU A 81 -54.48 -16.53 -23.32
N LYS A 82 -53.19 -16.52 -22.94
CA LYS A 82 -52.13 -15.80 -23.69
C LYS A 82 -51.74 -16.43 -25.03
N ILE A 83 -52.33 -17.55 -25.44
CA ILE A 83 -52.05 -18.20 -26.72
C ILE A 83 -52.89 -17.59 -27.87
N GLU A 84 -54.05 -16.98 -27.61
CA GLU A 84 -54.88 -16.37 -28.67
C GLU A 84 -54.26 -15.07 -29.25
N GLU A 85 -53.55 -14.27 -28.45
CA GLU A 85 -52.92 -13.01 -28.93
C GLU A 85 -51.66 -13.24 -29.79
N GLN A 86 -51.07 -14.43 -29.76
CA GLN A 86 -49.84 -14.74 -30.50
C GLN A 86 -50.11 -15.41 -31.86
N GLU A 87 -51.30 -15.98 -32.09
CA GLU A 87 -51.69 -16.53 -33.38
C GLU A 87 -52.11 -15.45 -34.40
N GLU A 88 -52.65 -14.30 -33.97
CA GLU A 88 -52.99 -13.19 -34.88
C GLU A 88 -51.76 -12.46 -35.45
N ALA A 89 -50.63 -12.49 -34.74
CA ALA A 89 -49.38 -11.88 -35.20
C ALA A 89 -48.59 -12.76 -36.19
N TYR A 90 -48.92 -14.04 -36.31
CA TYR A 90 -48.20 -14.99 -37.17
C TYR A 90 -48.77 -15.12 -38.59
N PHE A 91 -50.01 -14.67 -38.86
CA PHE A 91 -50.67 -14.80 -40.17
C PHE A 91 -50.75 -13.52 -41.02
N SER A 92 -50.15 -12.40 -40.59
CA SER A 92 -50.04 -11.18 -41.40
C SER A 92 -48.63 -10.99 -41.96
N GLU A 93 -48.26 -11.85 -42.91
CA GLU A 93 -46.96 -11.77 -43.58
C GLU A 93 -46.89 -10.60 -44.59
N LYS A 94 -45.72 -9.93 -44.59
CA LYS A 94 -45.05 -9.23 -45.72
C LYS A 94 -45.60 -7.88 -46.21
N ASN A 95 -44.80 -6.82 -46.00
CA ASN A 95 -44.12 -6.14 -47.11
C ASN A 95 -42.95 -5.22 -46.68
N THR A 96 -41.85 -5.35 -47.43
CA THR A 96 -40.82 -4.33 -47.78
C THR A 96 -39.84 -3.74 -46.73
N THR A 97 -38.59 -4.20 -46.86
CA THR A 97 -37.35 -3.41 -47.08
C THR A 97 -36.93 -2.33 -46.08
N LYS A 98 -35.82 -2.58 -45.35
CA LYS A 98 -34.59 -1.77 -45.45
C LYS A 98 -33.40 -2.32 -44.64
N ASN A 99 -32.24 -2.19 -45.26
CA ASN A 99 -30.89 -2.43 -44.75
C ASN A 99 -30.60 -1.77 -43.40
N THR A 100 -29.93 -2.51 -42.51
CA THR A 100 -28.67 -2.08 -41.86
C THR A 100 -27.94 -3.30 -41.31
N ASN A 101 -26.63 -3.32 -41.56
CA ASN A 101 -25.68 -4.28 -40.99
C ASN A 101 -25.77 -4.30 -39.46
N SER A 102 -26.00 -5.47 -38.87
CA SER A 102 -25.51 -5.86 -37.55
C SER A 102 -25.66 -7.38 -37.43
N GLY A 103 -24.57 -8.11 -37.67
CA GLY A 103 -24.47 -9.50 -37.25
C GLY A 103 -24.40 -9.54 -35.73
N THR A 104 -25.54 -9.68 -35.07
CA THR A 104 -25.61 -10.07 -33.67
C THR A 104 -25.27 -11.55 -33.57
N ASN A 105 -23.97 -11.85 -33.57
CA ASN A 105 -23.47 -13.03 -32.89
C ASN A 105 -23.97 -12.93 -31.44
N TYR A 106 -24.87 -13.83 -31.04
CA TYR A 106 -25.15 -14.07 -29.63
C TYR A 106 -23.85 -14.55 -28.98
N THR A 107 -23.03 -13.60 -28.51
CA THR A 107 -21.96 -13.91 -27.57
C THR A 107 -22.64 -14.03 -26.21
N ASP A 108 -23.11 -15.23 -25.87
CA ASP A 108 -23.33 -15.58 -24.48
C ASP A 108 -22.02 -15.27 -23.74
N LYS A 109 -22.04 -14.21 -22.91
CA LYS A 109 -20.86 -13.73 -22.20
C LYS A 109 -20.33 -14.90 -21.37
N LYS A 110 -19.08 -15.28 -21.61
CA LYS A 110 -18.38 -16.29 -20.82
C LYS A 110 -18.42 -15.89 -19.35
N GLN A 111 -18.86 -16.81 -18.50
CA GLN A 111 -18.97 -16.57 -17.06
C GLN A 111 -17.95 -17.42 -16.30
N LEU A 112 -17.39 -16.85 -15.24
CA LEU A 112 -16.38 -17.52 -14.44
C LEU A 112 -17.06 -18.46 -13.44
N PHE A 113 -16.90 -19.76 -13.67
CA PHE A 113 -17.37 -20.81 -12.77
C PHE A 113 -16.20 -21.61 -12.24
N ARG A 114 -16.40 -22.25 -11.10
CA ARG A 114 -15.50 -23.25 -10.53
C ARG A 114 -15.79 -24.60 -11.17
N ASP A 115 -14.80 -25.18 -11.86
CA ASP A 115 -14.92 -26.45 -12.59
C ASP A 115 -14.77 -27.66 -11.64
N PRO A 116 -15.83 -28.46 -11.41
CA PRO A 116 -15.76 -29.66 -10.58
C PRO A 116 -15.31 -30.92 -11.34
N GLU A 117 -15.32 -30.91 -12.68
CA GLU A 117 -14.91 -32.05 -13.52
C GLU A 117 -13.38 -32.22 -13.47
N LYS A 118 -12.64 -31.10 -13.48
CA LYS A 118 -11.15 -31.09 -13.48
C LYS A 118 -10.53 -30.62 -12.16
N GLN A 119 -11.23 -30.77 -11.05
CA GLN A 119 -10.79 -30.32 -9.73
C GLN A 119 -9.60 -31.13 -9.17
N LYS A 120 -8.60 -30.45 -8.59
CA LYS A 120 -7.54 -31.05 -7.74
C LYS A 120 -7.62 -30.51 -6.31
N VAL A 121 -7.69 -29.19 -6.18
CA VAL A 121 -7.98 -28.50 -4.92
C VAL A 121 -9.08 -27.50 -5.23
N ALA A 122 -10.31 -27.72 -4.75
CA ALA A 122 -11.43 -26.79 -4.87
C ALA A 122 -11.87 -26.34 -6.29
N GLY A 123 -11.21 -26.72 -7.40
CA GLY A 123 -11.63 -26.40 -8.77
C GLY A 123 -11.40 -24.95 -9.24
N VAL A 124 -10.82 -24.07 -8.41
CA VAL A 124 -10.63 -22.63 -8.69
C VAL A 124 -9.66 -22.39 -9.84
N CYS A 125 -8.48 -23.01 -9.83
CA CYS A 125 -7.52 -22.87 -10.94
C CYS A 125 -8.04 -23.44 -12.27
N ALA A 126 -8.88 -24.48 -12.22
CA ALA A 126 -9.46 -25.07 -13.42
C ALA A 126 -10.51 -24.13 -14.03
N GLY A 127 -11.36 -23.54 -13.20
CA GLY A 127 -12.31 -22.51 -13.61
C GLY A 127 -11.65 -21.26 -14.20
N LEU A 128 -10.62 -20.73 -13.52
CA LEU A 128 -9.84 -19.58 -14.01
C LEU A 128 -9.13 -19.88 -15.34
N ALA A 129 -8.55 -21.07 -15.49
CA ALA A 129 -7.90 -21.48 -16.72
C ALA A 129 -8.90 -21.57 -17.89
N GLN A 130 -10.08 -22.15 -17.66
CA GLN A 130 -11.14 -22.21 -18.68
C GLN A 130 -11.65 -20.83 -19.05
N TYR A 131 -11.86 -19.93 -18.08
CA TYR A 131 -12.29 -18.55 -18.33
C TYR A 131 -11.28 -17.75 -19.17
N VAL A 132 -9.99 -17.81 -18.79
CA VAL A 132 -8.90 -17.10 -19.48
C VAL A 132 -8.48 -17.77 -20.80
N GLY A 133 -8.86 -19.04 -21.03
CA GLY A 133 -8.47 -19.80 -22.22
C GLY A 133 -7.03 -20.31 -22.17
N MET A 134 -6.49 -20.54 -20.97
CA MET A 134 -5.12 -21.01 -20.73
C MET A 134 -5.13 -22.48 -20.30
N ASP A 135 -4.01 -23.19 -20.49
CA ASP A 135 -3.87 -24.55 -19.95
C ASP A 135 -3.99 -24.56 -18.41
N ILE A 136 -4.77 -25.51 -17.90
CA ILE A 136 -5.03 -25.73 -16.47
C ILE A 136 -3.71 -26.00 -15.72
N THR A 137 -2.75 -26.68 -16.37
CA THR A 137 -1.45 -26.98 -15.76
C THR A 137 -0.61 -25.72 -15.59
N ALA A 138 -0.63 -24.81 -16.59
CA ALA A 138 0.08 -23.53 -16.52
C ALA A 138 -0.51 -22.62 -15.44
N MET A 139 -1.84 -22.51 -15.35
CA MET A 139 -2.51 -21.73 -14.29
C MET A 139 -2.16 -22.23 -12.89
N ARG A 140 -2.02 -23.55 -12.72
CA ARG A 140 -1.56 -24.16 -11.45
C ARG A 140 -0.11 -23.83 -11.15
N ALA A 141 0.78 -23.86 -12.15
CA ALA A 141 2.18 -23.53 -11.99
C ALA A 141 2.39 -22.05 -11.60
N ILE A 142 1.58 -21.14 -12.14
CA ILE A 142 1.61 -19.71 -11.78
C ILE A 142 1.24 -19.52 -10.31
N TRP A 143 0.10 -20.08 -9.88
CA TRP A 143 -0.33 -19.98 -8.48
C TRP A 143 0.66 -20.60 -7.50
N LEU A 144 1.23 -21.76 -7.85
CA LEU A 144 2.26 -22.41 -7.04
C LEU A 144 3.56 -21.61 -7.01
N GLY A 145 3.98 -21.05 -8.16
CA GLY A 145 5.18 -20.24 -8.29
C GLY A 145 5.09 -18.96 -7.45
N ILE A 146 3.96 -18.24 -7.52
CA ILE A 146 3.74 -17.02 -6.72
C ILE A 146 3.68 -17.36 -5.22
N PHE A 147 3.06 -18.48 -4.85
CA PHE A 147 3.04 -18.93 -3.46
C PHE A 147 4.45 -19.23 -2.92
N ILE A 148 5.28 -19.92 -3.70
CA ILE A 148 6.66 -20.25 -3.32
C ILE A 148 7.54 -19.00 -3.28
N LEU A 149 7.44 -18.12 -4.28
CA LEU A 149 8.20 -16.85 -4.31
C LEU A 149 7.84 -15.96 -3.12
N GLY A 150 6.56 -15.92 -2.72
CA GLY A 150 6.10 -15.18 -1.55
C GLY A 150 6.56 -15.73 -0.19
N ILE A 151 7.23 -16.88 -0.15
CA ILE A 151 7.92 -17.37 1.05
C ILE A 151 9.30 -16.72 1.19
N PHE A 152 9.95 -16.38 0.07
CA PHE A 152 11.32 -15.84 0.05
C PHE A 152 11.38 -14.32 -0.04
N THR A 153 10.34 -13.66 -0.56
CA THR A 153 10.31 -12.21 -0.76
C THR A 153 9.42 -11.51 0.26
N ALA A 154 9.91 -10.45 0.91
CA ALA A 154 9.10 -9.63 1.84
C ALA A 154 7.97 -8.83 1.15
N ALA A 155 7.99 -8.72 -0.18
CA ALA A 155 7.03 -7.93 -0.95
C ALA A 155 5.67 -8.61 -1.17
N ILE A 156 5.60 -9.94 -1.16
CA ILE A 156 4.37 -10.70 -1.42
C ILE A 156 4.23 -11.75 -0.33
N SER A 157 3.32 -11.56 0.62
CA SER A 157 3.11 -12.54 1.68
C SER A 157 2.44 -13.80 1.12
N SER A 158 3.06 -14.97 1.31
CA SER A 158 2.46 -16.28 1.00
C SER A 158 1.10 -16.50 1.71
N SER A 159 0.90 -15.87 2.87
CA SER A 159 -0.39 -15.88 3.56
C SER A 159 -1.48 -15.11 2.79
N LEU A 160 -1.13 -13.98 2.17
CA LEU A 160 -2.05 -13.17 1.38
C LEU A 160 -2.51 -13.93 0.13
N ILE A 161 -1.60 -14.61 -0.57
CA ILE A 161 -1.96 -15.39 -1.76
C ILE A 161 -2.82 -16.61 -1.37
N GLY A 162 -2.52 -17.28 -0.25
CA GLY A 162 -3.35 -18.37 0.27
C GLY A 162 -4.76 -17.92 0.61
N LEU A 163 -4.91 -16.75 1.26
CA LEU A 163 -6.21 -16.16 1.56
C LEU A 163 -6.97 -15.77 0.29
N LEU A 164 -6.30 -15.20 -0.71
CA LEU A 164 -6.92 -14.87 -2.00
C LEU A 164 -7.52 -16.12 -2.67
N TYR A 165 -6.82 -17.25 -2.59
CA TYR A 165 -7.32 -18.53 -3.11
C TYR A 165 -8.59 -18.99 -2.37
N VAL A 166 -8.61 -18.85 -1.05
CA VAL A 166 -9.78 -19.19 -0.21
C VAL A 166 -10.96 -18.27 -0.49
N ILE A 167 -10.72 -16.98 -0.70
CA ILE A 167 -11.77 -16.02 -1.08
C ILE A 167 -12.37 -16.41 -2.43
N LEU A 168 -11.54 -16.69 -3.45
CA LEU A 168 -12.00 -17.17 -4.75
C LEU A 168 -12.76 -18.50 -4.64
N TRP A 169 -12.40 -19.36 -3.69
CA TRP A 169 -13.12 -20.61 -3.46
C TRP A 169 -14.54 -20.41 -2.91
N ILE A 170 -14.72 -19.43 -2.03
CA ILE A 170 -16.01 -19.10 -1.42
C ILE A 170 -16.90 -18.33 -2.41
N VAL A 171 -16.33 -17.38 -3.15
CA VAL A 171 -17.07 -16.46 -4.02
C VAL A 171 -17.49 -17.12 -5.35
N LEU A 172 -16.69 -18.06 -5.89
CA LEU A 172 -16.98 -18.63 -7.20
C LEU A 172 -18.06 -19.74 -7.12
N PRO A 173 -19.17 -19.59 -7.88
CA PRO A 173 -20.19 -20.63 -7.96
C PRO A 173 -19.64 -21.87 -8.66
N LYS A 174 -20.10 -23.04 -8.21
CA LYS A 174 -19.77 -24.33 -8.82
C LYS A 174 -20.64 -24.53 -10.07
N ALA A 175 -20.05 -24.98 -11.18
CA ALA A 175 -20.82 -25.37 -12.35
C ALA A 175 -21.56 -26.69 -12.08
N GLU A 176 -22.90 -26.69 -12.12
CA GLU A 176 -23.72 -27.88 -11.84
C GLU A 176 -24.59 -28.29 -13.02
N THR A 177 -25.03 -27.34 -13.85
CA THR A 177 -25.91 -27.62 -15.00
C THR A 177 -25.14 -27.66 -16.33
N ALA A 178 -25.66 -28.40 -17.32
CA ALA A 178 -25.09 -28.44 -18.67
C ALA A 178 -24.97 -27.04 -19.30
N ALA A 179 -25.92 -26.15 -18.99
CA ALA A 179 -25.88 -24.75 -19.40
C ALA A 179 -24.71 -23.99 -18.76
N ASP A 180 -24.38 -24.23 -17.49
CA ASP A 180 -23.26 -23.57 -16.80
C ASP A 180 -21.91 -24.00 -17.36
N PHE A 181 -21.76 -25.29 -17.73
CA PHE A 181 -20.55 -25.79 -18.39
C PHE A 181 -20.35 -25.18 -19.78
N LEU A 182 -21.43 -25.01 -20.55
CA LEU A 182 -21.37 -24.35 -21.85
C LEU A 182 -21.04 -22.86 -21.71
N LYS A 183 -21.61 -22.17 -20.71
CA LYS A 183 -21.29 -20.78 -20.37
C LYS A 183 -19.85 -20.58 -19.89
N MET A 184 -19.29 -21.55 -19.15
CA MET A 184 -17.89 -21.54 -18.71
C MET A 184 -16.92 -21.73 -19.89
N GLN A 185 -17.26 -22.63 -20.83
CA GLN A 185 -16.43 -22.92 -22.00
C GLN A 185 -16.61 -21.89 -23.13
N GLY A 186 -17.65 -21.06 -23.08
CA GLY A 186 -17.97 -20.08 -24.12
C GLY A 186 -18.49 -20.73 -25.42
N LYS A 187 -19.13 -21.89 -25.31
CA LYS A 187 -19.73 -22.61 -26.44
C LYS A 187 -21.19 -22.16 -26.64
N PRO A 188 -21.70 -22.12 -27.89
CA PRO A 188 -23.08 -21.73 -28.14
C PRO A 188 -24.05 -22.75 -27.53
N MET A 189 -25.09 -22.24 -26.86
CA MET A 189 -26.17 -23.03 -26.29
C MET A 189 -27.11 -23.52 -27.40
N ASN A 190 -26.67 -24.54 -28.13
CA ASN A 190 -27.48 -25.26 -29.11
C ASN A 190 -27.79 -26.68 -28.60
N PHE A 191 -28.82 -27.30 -29.17
CA PHE A 191 -29.34 -28.61 -28.75
C PHE A 191 -28.24 -29.70 -28.72
N ASP A 192 -27.38 -29.71 -29.74
CA ASP A 192 -26.30 -30.70 -29.85
C ASP A 192 -25.25 -30.57 -28.75
N ASN A 193 -24.87 -29.33 -28.39
CA ASN A 193 -23.91 -29.07 -27.31
C ASN A 193 -24.53 -29.33 -25.94
N LEU A 194 -25.80 -28.98 -25.72
CA LEU A 194 -26.50 -29.21 -24.44
C LEU A 194 -26.70 -30.71 -24.18
N LYS A 195 -27.05 -31.49 -25.22
CA LYS A 195 -27.19 -32.94 -25.14
C LYS A 195 -25.85 -33.62 -24.83
N ASN A 196 -24.78 -33.19 -25.49
CA ASN A 196 -23.44 -33.75 -25.28
C ASN A 196 -22.92 -33.45 -23.86
N GLU A 197 -23.09 -32.22 -23.37
CA GLU A 197 -22.62 -31.86 -22.02
C GLU A 197 -23.52 -32.47 -20.93
N SER A 198 -24.83 -32.58 -21.15
CA SER A 198 -25.75 -33.29 -20.24
C SER A 198 -25.41 -34.78 -20.14
N ASN A 199 -25.16 -35.46 -21.27
CA ASN A 199 -24.72 -36.86 -21.27
C ASN A 199 -23.39 -37.05 -20.51
N LYS A 200 -22.45 -36.11 -20.64
CA LYS A 200 -21.20 -36.14 -19.85
C LYS A 200 -21.44 -35.94 -18.36
N LEU A 201 -22.37 -35.07 -17.96
CA LEU A 201 -22.71 -34.86 -16.55
C LEU A 201 -23.36 -36.10 -15.94
N VAL A 202 -24.28 -36.74 -16.66
CA VAL A 202 -24.89 -38.01 -16.23
C VAL A 202 -23.85 -39.12 -16.16
N GLN A 203 -22.96 -39.22 -17.16
CA GLN A 203 -21.86 -40.18 -17.15
C GLN A 203 -20.89 -39.92 -15.99
N PHE A 204 -20.53 -38.67 -15.72
CA PHE A 204 -19.69 -38.26 -14.59
C PHE A 204 -20.36 -38.56 -13.24
N ALA A 205 -21.66 -38.32 -13.08
CA ALA A 205 -22.40 -38.64 -11.85
C ALA A 205 -22.45 -40.17 -11.60
N ASN A 206 -22.65 -40.95 -12.66
CA ASN A 206 -22.72 -42.41 -12.58
C ASN A 206 -21.33 -43.03 -12.33
N GLU A 207 -20.30 -42.53 -13.03
CA GLU A 207 -18.91 -42.98 -12.92
C GLU A 207 -18.25 -42.51 -11.62
N SER A 208 -18.57 -41.32 -11.10
CA SER A 208 -18.04 -40.82 -9.82
C SER A 208 -18.60 -41.57 -8.62
N THR A 209 -19.86 -42.01 -8.67
CA THR A 209 -20.47 -42.81 -7.59
C THR A 209 -19.90 -44.23 -7.54
N GLN A 210 -19.68 -44.88 -8.69
CA GLN A 210 -19.02 -46.19 -8.75
C GLN A 210 -17.50 -46.11 -8.44
N ARG A 211 -16.78 -45.15 -9.02
CA ARG A 211 -15.33 -44.98 -8.76
C ARG A 211 -15.05 -44.62 -7.32
N VAL A 212 -15.84 -43.77 -6.65
CA VAL A 212 -15.55 -43.38 -5.26
C VAL A 212 -15.75 -44.56 -4.30
N GLY A 213 -16.73 -45.43 -4.56
CA GLY A 213 -16.94 -46.66 -3.78
C GLY A 213 -15.87 -47.73 -4.00
N GLU A 214 -15.43 -47.92 -5.25
CA GLU A 214 -14.39 -48.89 -5.60
C GLU A 214 -12.98 -48.39 -5.23
N ILE A 215 -12.67 -47.11 -5.48
CA ILE A 215 -11.40 -46.49 -5.07
C ILE A 215 -11.30 -46.51 -3.55
N TYR A 216 -12.33 -46.17 -2.77
CA TYR A 216 -12.23 -46.21 -1.30
C TYR A 216 -11.88 -47.60 -0.75
N ASN A 217 -12.44 -48.66 -1.34
CA ASN A 217 -12.19 -50.03 -0.91
C ASN A 217 -10.87 -50.62 -1.44
N GLU A 218 -10.49 -50.34 -2.69
CA GLU A 218 -9.23 -50.84 -3.29
C GLU A 218 -8.00 -50.00 -2.91
N SER A 219 -8.19 -48.72 -2.60
CA SER A 219 -7.10 -47.81 -2.23
C SER A 219 -6.86 -47.71 -0.72
N LYS A 220 -7.66 -48.37 0.12
CA LYS A 220 -7.39 -48.49 1.58
C LYS A 220 -5.95 -49.01 1.88
N PRO A 221 -5.38 -49.96 1.13
CA PRO A 221 -3.96 -50.33 1.25
C PRO A 221 -2.98 -49.50 0.40
N HIS A 222 -3.42 -48.72 -0.59
CA HIS A 222 -2.55 -47.95 -1.51
C HIS A 222 -2.47 -46.44 -1.20
N ILE A 223 -3.46 -45.84 -0.55
CA ILE A 223 -3.45 -44.44 -0.07
C ILE A 223 -2.44 -44.25 1.06
N SER A 224 -2.20 -45.27 1.89
CA SER A 224 -1.07 -45.27 2.84
C SER A 224 0.29 -45.19 2.14
N ASN A 225 0.39 -45.71 0.90
CA ASN A 225 1.64 -45.77 0.13
C ASN A 225 1.82 -44.60 -0.85
N ALA A 226 0.79 -44.15 -1.57
CA ALA A 226 0.85 -42.99 -2.46
C ALA A 226 0.84 -41.64 -1.70
N GLY A 227 0.10 -41.58 -0.58
CA GLY A 227 0.16 -40.46 0.36
C GLY A 227 1.54 -40.30 0.99
N SER A 228 2.31 -41.40 1.15
CA SER A 228 3.66 -41.36 1.70
C SER A 228 4.63 -40.56 0.82
N GLY A 229 4.52 -40.64 -0.51
CA GLY A 229 5.41 -39.94 -1.44
C GLY A 229 5.21 -38.42 -1.41
N VAL A 230 3.97 -37.96 -1.58
CA VAL A 230 3.62 -36.53 -1.53
C VAL A 230 3.90 -35.95 -0.14
N TRP A 231 3.58 -36.70 0.92
CA TRP A 231 3.88 -36.31 2.30
C TRP A 231 5.39 -36.22 2.56
N ASN A 232 6.18 -37.12 2.00
CA ASN A 232 7.64 -37.06 2.12
C ASN A 232 8.22 -35.87 1.36
N ILE A 233 7.73 -35.56 0.15
CA ILE A 233 8.12 -34.37 -0.60
C ILE A 233 7.79 -33.10 0.21
N LEU A 234 6.57 -33.00 0.73
CA LEU A 234 6.14 -31.86 1.55
C LEU A 234 6.98 -31.72 2.83
N LYS A 235 7.27 -32.82 3.52
CA LYS A 235 8.19 -32.83 4.67
C LYS A 235 9.57 -32.30 4.31
N TYR A 236 10.14 -32.74 3.19
CA TYR A 236 11.47 -32.28 2.78
C TYR A 236 11.48 -30.79 2.40
N ILE A 237 10.40 -30.29 1.80
CA ILE A 237 10.23 -28.85 1.54
C ILE A 237 10.16 -28.07 2.86
N ILE A 238 9.31 -28.48 3.80
CA ILE A 238 9.16 -27.80 5.11
C ILE A 238 10.45 -27.88 5.93
N GLY A 239 11.09 -29.06 5.95
CA GLY A 239 12.39 -29.26 6.60
C GLY A 239 13.47 -28.37 5.98
N GLY A 240 13.50 -28.26 4.65
CA GLY A 240 14.41 -27.38 3.91
C GLY A 240 14.22 -25.91 4.27
N ILE A 241 12.98 -25.43 4.41
CA ILE A 241 12.69 -24.06 4.86
C ILE A 241 13.26 -23.84 6.26
N PHE A 242 13.06 -24.76 7.20
CA PHE A 242 13.64 -24.63 8.54
C PHE A 242 15.17 -24.68 8.55
N VAL A 243 15.81 -25.42 7.66
CA VAL A 243 17.27 -25.35 7.47
C VAL A 243 17.68 -23.95 7.02
N LEU A 244 17.00 -23.38 6.03
CA LEU A 244 17.31 -22.04 5.54
C LEU A 244 17.13 -20.98 6.63
N MET A 245 16.07 -21.07 7.44
CA MET A 245 15.84 -20.18 8.57
C MET A 245 16.91 -20.34 9.67
N ALA A 246 17.39 -21.56 9.91
CA ALA A 246 18.47 -21.79 10.86
C ALA A 246 19.79 -21.18 10.36
N VAL A 247 20.12 -21.41 9.08
CA VAL A 247 21.33 -20.87 8.45
C VAL A 247 21.29 -19.35 8.39
N SER A 248 20.16 -18.74 8.02
CA SER A 248 20.02 -17.27 8.02
C SER A 248 20.22 -16.67 9.41
N SER A 249 19.67 -17.31 10.45
CA SER A 249 19.88 -16.88 11.84
C SER A 249 21.36 -16.96 12.24
N ILE A 250 22.07 -18.01 11.83
CA ILE A 250 23.51 -18.17 12.07
C ILE A 250 24.32 -17.09 11.33
N ILE A 251 24.00 -16.84 10.06
CA ILE A 251 24.63 -15.76 9.28
C ILE A 251 24.40 -14.41 9.98
N GLY A 252 23.19 -14.16 10.47
CA GLY A 252 22.86 -12.95 11.24
C GLY A 252 23.77 -12.74 12.45
N ILE A 253 24.11 -13.81 13.17
CA ILE A 253 25.07 -13.73 14.29
C ILE A 253 26.45 -13.26 13.82
N PHE A 254 26.95 -13.77 12.69
CA PHE A 254 28.23 -13.32 12.13
C PHE A 254 28.19 -11.87 11.64
N VAL A 255 27.05 -11.43 11.09
CA VAL A 255 26.85 -10.03 10.71
C VAL A 255 26.89 -9.13 11.94
N ILE A 256 26.18 -9.48 13.01
CA ILE A 256 26.21 -8.74 14.28
C ILE A 256 27.63 -8.69 14.85
N PHE A 257 28.34 -9.82 14.87
CA PHE A 257 29.73 -9.87 15.32
C PHE A 257 30.67 -9.02 14.44
N GLY A 258 30.47 -9.02 13.12
CA GLY A 258 31.20 -8.16 12.20
C GLY A 258 30.99 -6.67 12.48
N LEU A 259 29.72 -6.24 12.57
CA LEU A 259 29.34 -4.85 12.77
C LEU A 259 29.77 -4.30 14.13
N PHE A 260 29.61 -5.08 15.21
CA PHE A 260 29.80 -4.58 16.58
C PHE A 260 31.05 -5.13 17.28
N GLY A 261 31.58 -6.27 16.84
CA GLY A 261 32.66 -6.99 17.53
C GLY A 261 34.07 -6.74 16.97
N THR A 262 34.20 -6.31 15.72
CA THR A 262 35.51 -6.14 15.06
C THR A 262 36.06 -4.72 15.12
N GLY A 263 35.31 -3.78 15.70
CA GLY A 263 35.65 -2.35 15.62
C GLY A 263 35.47 -1.77 14.22
N ALA A 264 34.59 -2.38 13.42
CA ALA A 264 34.21 -1.87 12.11
C ALA A 264 33.61 -0.46 12.22
N ASP A 265 33.99 0.40 11.29
CA ASP A 265 33.53 1.79 11.24
C ASP A 265 32.17 1.87 10.56
N PHE A 266 31.12 1.46 11.30
CA PHE A 266 29.74 1.47 10.82
C PHE A 266 28.95 2.54 11.60
N PRO A 267 28.32 3.52 10.94
CA PRO A 267 27.69 4.67 11.61
C PRO A 267 26.75 4.28 12.75
N GLY A 268 25.83 3.34 12.50
CA GLY A 268 24.88 2.89 13.52
C GLY A 268 25.53 2.15 14.71
N ALA A 269 26.64 1.44 14.49
CA ALA A 269 27.33 0.72 15.55
C ALA A 269 28.17 1.67 16.41
N ASN A 270 28.83 2.66 15.78
CA ASN A 270 29.55 3.70 16.49
C ASN A 270 28.62 4.57 17.33
N LYS A 271 27.45 4.97 16.83
CA LYS A 271 26.47 5.73 17.62
C LYS A 271 25.99 4.95 18.86
N ILE A 272 25.80 3.63 18.73
CA ILE A 272 25.52 2.75 19.89
C ILE A 272 26.71 2.73 20.87
N GLU A 273 27.95 2.63 20.38
CA GLU A 273 29.16 2.70 21.22
C GLU A 273 29.25 4.05 21.95
N PHE A 274 28.94 5.16 21.27
CA PHE A 274 28.96 6.51 21.84
C PHE A 274 28.04 6.60 23.07
N TYR A 275 26.77 6.22 22.94
CA TYR A 275 25.84 6.29 24.06
C TYR A 275 26.15 5.21 25.12
N MET A 276 26.41 3.97 24.71
CA MET A 276 26.36 2.80 25.60
C MET A 276 27.73 2.22 26.00
N GLY A 277 28.85 2.76 25.51
CA GLY A 277 30.18 2.18 25.68
C GLY A 277 30.80 2.27 27.09
N GLU A 278 30.43 3.28 27.88
CA GLU A 278 31.11 3.62 29.16
C GLU A 278 31.09 2.48 30.20
N ASN A 279 30.04 1.67 30.22
CA ASN A 279 29.87 0.56 31.18
C ASN A 279 29.78 -0.81 30.50
N GLY A 280 30.15 -0.91 29.21
CA GLY A 280 29.94 -2.12 28.42
C GLY A 280 28.46 -2.42 28.13
N LEU A 281 27.56 -1.43 28.22
CA LEU A 281 26.14 -1.62 27.90
C LEU A 281 25.94 -1.90 26.41
N ASP A 282 26.79 -1.33 25.55
CA ASP A 282 26.92 -1.67 24.14
C ASP A 282 27.17 -3.19 23.96
N LYS A 283 28.10 -3.76 24.73
CA LYS A 283 28.42 -5.20 24.69
C LYS A 283 27.28 -6.05 25.21
N VAL A 284 26.57 -5.60 26.25
CA VAL A 284 25.36 -6.26 26.75
C VAL A 284 24.28 -6.27 25.68
N LEU A 285 24.07 -5.15 24.98
CA LEU A 285 23.10 -5.08 23.88
C LEU A 285 23.47 -6.03 22.74
N VAL A 286 24.76 -6.09 22.35
CA VAL A 286 25.27 -7.04 21.36
C VAL A 286 25.06 -8.48 21.81
N ALA A 287 25.30 -8.79 23.08
CA ALA A 287 25.04 -10.13 23.65
C ALA A 287 23.55 -10.48 23.57
N ILE A 288 22.65 -9.53 23.88
CA ILE A 288 21.20 -9.71 23.73
C ILE A 288 20.83 -10.00 22.27
N MET A 289 21.39 -9.27 21.31
CA MET A 289 21.15 -9.49 19.88
C MET A 289 21.64 -10.87 19.42
N ILE A 290 22.83 -11.29 19.85
CA ILE A 290 23.40 -12.61 19.52
C ILE A 290 22.56 -13.73 20.13
N LEU A 291 22.24 -13.67 21.43
CA LEU A 291 21.44 -14.68 22.10
C LEU A 291 20.01 -14.73 21.55
N GLY A 292 19.44 -13.56 21.23
CA GLY A 292 18.15 -13.44 20.57
C GLY A 292 18.11 -14.08 19.18
N SER A 293 19.22 -14.03 18.43
CA SER A 293 19.36 -14.70 17.12
C SER A 293 19.68 -16.20 17.26
N LEU A 294 20.35 -16.60 18.35
CA LEU A 294 20.72 -17.98 18.64
C LEU A 294 19.50 -18.85 18.97
N ILE A 295 18.49 -18.30 19.66
CA ILE A 295 17.28 -19.04 20.03
C ILE A 295 16.51 -19.55 18.79
N PRO A 296 16.15 -18.71 17.80
CA PRO A 296 15.58 -19.15 16.54
C PRO A 296 16.50 -20.14 15.79
N ALA A 297 17.81 -19.88 15.75
CA ALA A 297 18.76 -20.78 15.10
C ALA A 297 18.70 -22.20 15.68
N ILE A 298 18.65 -22.32 17.01
CA ILE A 298 18.50 -23.60 17.71
C ILE A 298 17.12 -24.19 17.41
N ILE A 299 16.03 -23.44 17.61
CA ILE A 299 14.65 -23.96 17.42
C ILE A 299 14.44 -24.49 16.01
N PHE A 300 14.79 -23.73 14.97
CA PHE A 300 14.63 -24.17 13.58
C PHE A 300 15.54 -25.34 13.23
N SER A 301 16.76 -25.40 13.77
CA SER A 301 17.62 -26.58 13.65
C SER A 301 16.96 -27.82 14.25
N LEU A 302 16.34 -27.70 15.44
CA LEU A 302 15.65 -28.82 16.09
C LEU A 302 14.41 -29.27 15.32
N LEU A 303 13.61 -28.33 14.82
CA LEU A 303 12.43 -28.63 14.01
C LEU A 303 12.84 -29.33 12.70
N SER A 304 13.88 -28.83 12.04
CA SER A 304 14.46 -29.46 10.84
C SER A 304 14.93 -30.88 11.13
N ILE A 305 15.77 -31.09 12.16
CA ILE A 305 16.29 -32.41 12.53
C ILE A 305 15.14 -33.38 12.84
N LYS A 306 14.08 -32.92 13.52
CA LYS A 306 12.92 -33.76 13.86
C LYS A 306 12.10 -34.14 12.63
N ILE A 307 12.10 -33.32 11.58
CA ILE A 307 11.44 -33.63 10.29
C ILE A 307 12.26 -34.62 9.47
N PHE A 308 13.58 -34.40 9.32
CA PHE A 308 14.45 -35.27 8.53
C PHE A 308 14.77 -36.61 9.24
N SER A 309 14.90 -36.58 10.56
CA SER A 309 15.23 -37.74 11.39
C SER A 309 14.38 -37.76 12.67
N PRO A 310 13.11 -38.20 12.59
CA PRO A 310 12.18 -38.19 13.72
C PRO A 310 12.58 -39.13 14.86
N LYS A 311 13.48 -40.09 14.61
CA LYS A 311 14.00 -41.01 15.63
C LYS A 311 15.16 -40.42 16.44
N THR A 312 15.71 -39.26 16.04
CA THR A 312 16.80 -38.61 16.75
C THR A 312 16.31 -38.08 18.10
N LYS A 313 16.85 -38.63 19.19
CA LYS A 313 16.59 -38.14 20.56
C LYS A 313 17.64 -37.11 20.93
N LEU A 314 17.24 -35.85 21.07
CA LEU A 314 18.09 -34.77 21.55
C LEU A 314 17.88 -34.60 23.06
N ARG A 315 18.81 -35.16 23.85
CA ARG A 315 18.77 -35.08 25.31
C ARG A 315 19.23 -33.69 25.76
N ASN A 316 18.63 -33.17 26.83
CA ASN A 316 18.99 -31.91 27.49
C ASN A 316 18.83 -30.61 26.69
N ILE A 317 18.35 -30.65 25.44
CA ILE A 317 18.23 -29.45 24.60
C ILE A 317 17.25 -28.42 25.16
N GLY A 318 16.16 -28.87 25.80
CA GLY A 318 15.20 -27.98 26.46
C GLY A 318 15.82 -27.21 27.63
N TRP A 319 16.74 -27.83 28.37
CA TRP A 319 17.49 -27.16 29.44
C TRP A 319 18.47 -26.13 28.87
N VAL A 320 19.13 -26.42 27.75
CA VAL A 320 20.01 -25.45 27.07
C VAL A 320 19.20 -24.26 26.57
N LEU A 321 18.07 -24.50 25.88
CA LEU A 321 17.21 -23.43 25.38
C LEU A 321 16.62 -22.59 26.52
N GLY A 322 16.18 -23.24 27.59
CA GLY A 322 15.70 -22.57 28.80
C GLY A 322 16.79 -21.74 29.48
N GLY A 323 18.02 -22.27 29.58
CA GLY A 323 19.17 -21.55 30.13
C GLY A 323 19.55 -20.32 29.31
N VAL A 324 19.60 -20.44 27.98
CA VAL A 324 19.86 -19.32 27.06
C VAL A 324 18.74 -18.27 27.15
N PHE A 325 17.49 -18.71 27.23
CA PHE A 325 16.34 -17.81 27.38
C PHE A 325 16.36 -17.06 28.72
N LEU A 326 16.67 -17.75 29.83
CA LEU A 326 16.81 -17.10 31.14
C LEU A 326 17.99 -16.12 31.17
N LEU A 327 19.11 -16.46 30.52
CA LEU A 327 20.25 -15.55 30.36
C LEU A 327 19.84 -14.30 29.56
N LEU A 328 19.08 -14.46 28.47
CA LEU A 328 18.55 -13.37 27.67
C LEU A 328 17.64 -12.46 28.50
N LEU A 329 16.74 -13.03 29.31
CA LEU A 329 15.88 -12.26 30.21
C LEU A 329 16.69 -11.51 31.27
N GLY A 330 17.72 -12.14 31.84
CA GLY A 330 18.61 -11.52 32.82
C GLY A 330 19.37 -10.32 32.25
N LEU A 331 19.98 -10.48 31.07
CA LEU A 331 20.66 -9.39 30.38
C LEU A 331 19.68 -8.29 29.94
N GLY A 332 18.50 -8.67 29.43
CA GLY A 332 17.44 -7.74 29.05
C GLY A 332 16.93 -6.92 30.24
N ALA A 333 16.73 -7.54 31.40
CA ALA A 333 16.35 -6.85 32.62
C ALA A 333 17.45 -5.90 33.10
N TYR A 334 18.71 -6.34 33.11
CA TYR A 334 19.85 -5.49 33.46
C TYR A 334 19.97 -4.28 32.52
N PHE A 335 19.86 -4.50 31.20
CA PHE A 335 19.88 -3.44 30.20
C PHE A 335 18.72 -2.47 30.39
N GLY A 336 17.50 -2.99 30.53
CA GLY A 336 16.30 -2.19 30.74
C GLY A 336 16.35 -1.34 32.01
N VAL A 337 16.79 -1.91 33.13
CA VAL A 337 16.98 -1.16 34.39
C VAL A 337 18.06 -0.09 34.23
N SER A 338 19.16 -0.39 33.53
CA SER A 338 20.23 0.57 33.29
C SER A 338 19.76 1.75 32.45
N MET A 339 18.99 1.50 31.39
CA MET A 339 18.42 2.55 30.54
C MET A 339 17.32 3.35 31.27
N ALA A 340 16.47 2.67 32.05
CA ALA A 340 15.45 3.33 32.86
C ALA A 340 16.06 4.30 33.89
N LYS A 341 17.17 3.92 34.54
CA LYS A 341 17.91 4.81 35.44
C LYS A 341 18.41 6.06 34.72
N LYS A 342 18.98 5.92 33.52
CA LYS A 342 19.45 7.06 32.71
C LYS A 342 18.29 8.01 32.36
N ASN A 343 17.17 7.48 31.89
CA ASN A 343 15.98 8.28 31.60
C ASN A 343 15.46 9.02 32.85
N LEU A 344 15.37 8.34 34.00
CA LEU A 344 14.92 8.96 35.25
C LEU A 344 15.84 10.11 35.72
N ILE A 345 17.16 9.99 35.53
CA ILE A 345 18.14 11.02 35.91
C ILE A 345 17.97 12.28 35.05
N TYR A 346 17.70 12.12 33.75
CA TYR A 346 17.57 13.22 32.79
C TYR A 346 16.11 13.66 32.56
N LYS A 347 15.20 13.40 33.50
CA LYS A 347 13.80 13.80 33.36
C LYS A 347 13.61 15.31 33.56
N GLY A 348 12.74 15.90 32.73
CA GLY A 348 12.49 17.35 32.68
C GLY A 348 13.62 18.08 31.94
N SER A 349 13.57 19.41 31.85
CA SER A 349 14.64 20.19 31.24
C SER A 349 15.16 21.26 32.19
N LYS A 350 16.39 21.70 31.94
CA LYS A 350 17.03 22.80 32.64
C LYS A 350 17.55 23.79 31.60
N GLU A 351 17.30 25.07 31.83
CA GLU A 351 17.81 26.17 31.01
C GLU A 351 18.89 26.94 31.77
N ASP A 352 19.90 27.40 31.03
CA ASP A 352 20.91 28.36 31.45
C ASP A 352 21.08 29.44 30.37
N THR A 353 21.27 30.69 30.77
CA THR A 353 21.33 31.83 29.84
C THR A 353 22.64 32.58 30.02
N GLU A 354 23.37 32.77 28.94
CA GLU A 354 24.62 33.53 28.90
C GLU A 354 24.45 34.78 28.04
N ASN A 355 24.80 35.95 28.59
CA ASN A 355 24.72 37.23 27.88
C ASN A 355 26.13 37.70 27.48
N ILE A 356 26.36 37.90 26.19
CA ILE A 356 27.63 38.38 25.63
C ILE A 356 27.43 39.76 25.01
N ALA A 357 28.13 40.77 25.54
CA ALA A 357 28.08 42.13 25.01
C ALA A 357 28.84 42.22 23.66
N ILE A 358 28.23 42.86 22.66
CA ILE A 358 28.86 43.13 21.36
C ILE A 358 29.29 44.60 21.35
N ASN A 359 30.57 44.84 21.63
CA ASN A 359 31.14 46.19 21.69
C ASN A 359 31.43 46.74 20.29
N THR A 360 30.38 47.11 19.56
CA THR A 360 30.46 47.75 18.24
C THR A 360 29.73 49.09 18.24
N THR A 361 30.25 50.04 17.46
CA THR A 361 29.58 51.32 17.15
C THR A 361 29.02 51.35 15.73
N SER A 362 29.12 50.23 15.00
CA SER A 362 28.62 50.11 13.62
C SER A 362 27.11 49.90 13.62
N ASP A 363 26.41 50.57 12.70
CA ASP A 363 24.99 50.33 12.41
C ASP A 363 24.75 49.03 11.62
N THR A 364 25.80 48.27 11.31
CA THR A 364 25.71 46.98 10.62
C THR A 364 26.47 45.91 11.40
N LEU A 365 25.81 44.76 11.58
CA LEU A 365 26.35 43.57 12.22
C LEU A 365 26.39 42.39 11.24
N TYR A 366 27.53 41.72 11.14
CA TYR A 366 27.67 40.51 10.35
C TYR A 366 27.54 39.29 11.25
N VAL A 367 26.68 38.34 10.89
CA VAL A 367 26.56 37.05 11.59
C VAL A 367 27.07 35.95 10.66
N ASP A 368 28.07 35.20 11.13
CA ASP A 368 28.76 34.17 10.35
C ASP A 368 28.96 32.90 11.20
N VAL A 369 29.32 31.82 10.53
CA VAL A 369 29.61 30.54 11.17
C VAL A 369 31.10 30.44 11.49
N LYS A 370 31.41 30.19 12.77
CA LYS A 370 32.74 29.80 13.24
C LYS A 370 32.93 28.30 13.05
N GLN A 371 33.95 27.94 12.27
CA GLN A 371 34.39 26.55 12.16
C GLN A 371 35.21 26.16 13.39
N VAL A 372 34.64 25.29 14.21
CA VAL A 372 35.33 24.74 15.39
C VAL A 372 36.32 23.67 14.93
N VAL A 373 37.61 23.85 15.29
CA VAL A 373 38.65 22.85 15.01
C VAL A 373 38.58 21.75 16.05
N ILE A 374 38.16 20.55 15.63
CA ILE A 374 38.12 19.36 16.48
C ILE A 374 39.52 18.72 16.51
N PRO A 375 40.11 18.46 17.70
CA PRO A 375 41.42 17.84 17.81
C PRO A 375 41.46 16.41 17.23
N GLN A 376 42.58 16.03 16.63
CA GLN A 376 42.75 14.73 15.95
C GLN A 376 42.65 13.50 16.89
N ASN A 377 42.72 13.68 18.20
CA ASN A 377 42.56 12.60 19.18
C ASN A 377 41.10 12.26 19.48
N PHE A 378 40.13 12.96 18.89
CA PHE A 378 38.71 12.68 19.04
C PHE A 378 38.29 11.62 18.02
N LYS A 379 37.58 10.60 18.48
CA LYS A 379 36.96 9.60 17.59
C LYS A 379 35.66 10.19 17.04
N ALA A 380 35.46 10.10 15.73
CA ALA A 380 34.17 10.33 15.10
C ALA A 380 33.25 9.14 15.42
N TYR A 381 32.08 9.42 15.96
CA TYR A 381 31.05 8.42 16.26
C TYR A 381 29.90 8.46 15.24
N ASP A 382 29.73 9.61 14.60
CA ASP A 382 28.82 9.88 13.50
C ASP A 382 29.36 11.13 12.77
N ASP A 383 28.72 11.56 11.69
CA ASP A 383 29.17 12.75 10.93
C ASP A 383 29.13 14.04 11.78
N ASP A 384 28.21 14.08 12.76
CA ASP A 384 27.89 15.20 13.64
C ASP A 384 28.45 15.07 15.07
N ILE A 385 29.06 13.93 15.45
CA ILE A 385 29.47 13.65 16.83
C ILE A 385 30.92 13.17 16.93
N TYR A 386 31.72 13.89 17.71
CA TYR A 386 33.12 13.57 17.97
C TYR A 386 33.41 13.55 19.46
N SER A 387 34.12 12.52 19.95
CA SER A 387 34.46 12.44 21.38
C SER A 387 35.76 11.71 21.68
N ASP A 388 36.44 12.14 22.74
CA ASP A 388 37.56 11.45 23.38
C ASP A 388 37.13 10.67 24.64
N LYS A 389 35.82 10.43 24.81
CA LYS A 389 35.15 9.87 26.00
C LYS A 389 35.26 10.73 27.27
N LYS A 390 35.76 11.97 27.18
CA LYS A 390 35.72 12.96 28.26
C LYS A 390 34.90 14.18 27.85
N THR A 391 35.10 14.62 26.63
CA THR A 391 34.46 15.77 25.99
C THR A 391 33.75 15.28 24.73
N VAL A 392 32.61 15.89 24.43
CA VAL A 392 31.91 15.71 23.17
C VAL A 392 31.89 17.03 22.41
N TYR A 393 32.11 16.95 21.11
CA TYR A 393 31.72 17.96 20.13
C TYR A 393 30.53 17.41 19.37
N GLU A 394 29.42 18.13 19.40
CA GLU A 394 28.21 17.82 18.64
C GLU A 394 27.88 19.00 17.74
N GLU A 395 27.52 18.71 16.49
CA GLU A 395 27.15 19.75 15.52
C GLU A 395 25.91 20.51 15.99
N ASP A 396 25.95 21.83 15.83
CA ASP A 396 24.89 22.74 16.23
C ASP A 396 24.09 23.22 15.01
N TYR A 397 22.77 23.20 15.12
CA TYR A 397 21.88 23.78 14.12
C TYR A 397 21.57 25.22 14.52
N ILE A 398 22.40 26.14 14.04
CA ILE A 398 22.39 27.53 14.50
C ILE A 398 21.08 28.23 14.07
N SER A 399 20.27 28.59 15.07
CA SER A 399 19.07 29.43 14.90
C SER A 399 19.25 30.76 15.64
N VAL A 400 19.01 31.87 14.94
CA VAL A 400 19.22 33.22 15.47
C VAL A 400 17.92 34.03 15.40
N ASP A 401 17.39 34.38 16.57
CA ASP A 401 16.23 35.25 16.69
C ASP A 401 16.69 36.71 16.83
N VAL A 402 16.33 37.57 15.88
CA VAL A 402 16.72 38.99 15.89
C VAL A 402 15.67 39.82 16.61
N ILE A 403 16.01 40.31 17.79
CA ILE A 403 15.09 41.08 18.64
C ILE A 403 15.51 42.55 18.67
N ARG A 404 14.61 43.44 18.26
CA ARG A 404 14.86 44.90 18.26
C ARG A 404 14.37 45.55 19.55
N LYS A 405 15.25 46.33 20.21
CA LYS A 405 14.91 47.10 21.42
C LYS A 405 15.22 48.58 21.26
N THR A 406 14.35 49.45 21.79
CA THR A 406 14.46 50.92 21.68
C THR A 406 15.34 51.54 22.77
N ASP A 407 15.56 50.83 23.87
CA ASP A 407 16.24 51.28 25.09
C ASP A 407 17.74 50.92 25.13
N ILE A 408 18.27 50.28 24.09
CA ILE A 408 19.66 49.83 24.02
C ILE A 408 20.47 50.59 22.97
N LYS A 409 21.73 50.89 23.29
CA LYS A 409 22.68 51.57 22.39
C LYS A 409 23.70 50.63 21.75
N THR A 410 24.02 49.53 22.44
CA THR A 410 24.98 48.53 21.99
C THR A 410 24.27 47.18 21.88
N PRO A 411 24.44 46.45 20.77
CA PRO A 411 23.86 45.12 20.64
C PRO A 411 24.50 44.13 21.62
N TYR A 412 23.78 43.05 21.91
CA TYR A 412 24.29 41.93 22.70
C TYR A 412 23.64 40.64 22.23
N LEU A 413 24.34 39.53 22.46
CA LEU A 413 23.89 38.19 22.15
C LEU A 413 23.46 37.49 23.44
N ILE A 414 22.27 36.93 23.45
CA ILE A 414 21.78 36.02 24.49
C ILE A 414 21.93 34.61 23.95
N ILE A 415 22.64 33.75 24.67
CA ILE A 415 22.77 32.33 24.36
C ILE A 415 21.94 31.57 25.39
N LYS A 416 20.83 31.01 24.94
CA LYS A 416 19.99 30.12 25.75
C LYS A 416 20.45 28.70 25.54
N LYS A 417 20.77 28.01 26.62
CA LYS A 417 21.26 26.64 26.62
C LYS A 417 20.26 25.80 27.38
N GLU A 418 19.58 24.91 26.70
CA GLU A 418 18.67 23.93 27.31
C GLU A 418 19.33 22.55 27.31
N GLY A 419 19.12 21.79 28.39
CA GLY A 419 19.50 20.39 28.45
C GLY A 419 18.57 19.58 29.33
N ASP A 420 18.23 18.37 28.89
CA ASP A 420 17.42 17.42 29.68
C ASP A 420 18.00 17.17 31.08
N GLY A 421 17.15 16.98 32.09
CA GLY A 421 17.54 16.81 33.50
C GLY A 421 17.40 18.08 34.32
N TYR A 422 16.22 18.27 34.91
CA TYR A 422 15.87 19.45 35.71
C TYR A 422 16.84 19.75 36.86
N ASN A 423 17.37 18.71 37.50
CA ASN A 423 18.25 18.83 38.68
C ASN A 423 19.74 18.90 38.33
N ILE A 424 20.12 18.95 37.05
CA ILE A 424 21.50 18.88 36.59
C ILE A 424 21.86 20.18 35.86
N PRO A 425 22.93 20.90 36.29
CA PRO A 425 23.32 22.13 35.63
C PRO A 425 23.70 21.88 34.16
N VAL A 426 23.34 22.81 33.27
CA VAL A 426 23.70 22.75 31.85
C VAL A 426 25.18 23.12 31.71
N GLN A 427 26.02 22.16 31.33
CA GLN A 427 27.47 22.35 31.17
C GLN A 427 27.88 22.40 29.70
N VAL A 428 27.10 23.12 28.89
CA VAL A 428 27.37 23.33 27.46
C VAL A 428 28.23 24.58 27.29
N THR A 429 29.35 24.41 26.59
CA THR A 429 30.26 25.48 26.19
C THR A 429 30.02 25.80 24.72
N VAL A 430 29.68 27.06 24.45
CA VAL A 430 29.40 27.57 23.10
C VAL A 430 30.48 28.61 22.77
N PRO A 431 31.54 28.25 22.02
CA PRO A 431 32.71 29.11 21.83
C PRO A 431 32.50 30.25 20.82
N VAL A 432 31.49 31.09 21.05
CA VAL A 432 31.17 32.29 20.26
C VAL A 432 32.37 33.23 20.20
N GLU A 433 32.61 33.83 19.04
CA GLU A 433 33.69 34.77 18.82
C GLU A 433 33.17 36.06 18.22
N ILE A 434 33.47 37.18 18.88
CA ILE A 434 33.03 38.52 18.45
C ILE A 434 34.27 39.32 18.07
N ILE A 435 34.36 39.72 16.80
CA ILE A 435 35.44 40.55 16.28
C ILE A 435 34.83 41.82 15.69
N GLY A 436 34.88 42.92 16.46
CA GLY A 436 34.29 44.19 16.05
C GLY A 436 32.77 44.08 15.86
N ASN A 437 32.30 44.27 14.62
CA ASN A 437 30.90 44.14 14.23
C ASN A 437 30.55 42.78 13.62
N LYS A 438 31.42 41.77 13.76
CA LYS A 438 31.17 40.41 13.29
C LYS A 438 31.00 39.46 14.48
N VAL A 439 29.85 38.77 14.51
CA VAL A 439 29.52 37.70 15.46
C VAL A 439 29.69 36.37 14.74
N MET A 440 30.57 35.51 15.25
CA MET A 440 30.79 34.18 14.70
C MET A 440 30.23 33.12 15.65
N LEU A 441 29.18 32.45 15.21
CA LEU A 441 28.47 31.40 15.96
C LEU A 441 29.09 30.03 15.63
N PRO A 442 29.44 29.22 16.63
CA PRO A 442 30.15 27.96 16.40
C PRO A 442 29.24 26.92 15.76
N ASN A 443 29.75 26.17 14.78
CA ASN A 443 29.05 25.03 14.20
C ASN A 443 29.08 23.77 15.09
N PHE A 444 29.87 23.76 16.16
CA PHE A 444 29.89 22.67 17.14
C PHE A 444 29.80 23.23 18.56
N ILE A 445 28.95 22.61 19.37
CA ILE A 445 28.89 22.81 20.81
C ILE A 445 29.77 21.79 21.53
N LYS A 446 30.18 22.13 22.75
CA LYS A 446 31.07 21.28 23.56
C LYS A 446 30.45 20.98 24.92
N TYR A 447 30.41 19.70 25.32
CA TYR A 447 29.91 19.30 26.64
C TYR A 447 30.62 18.03 27.18
N PRO A 448 30.48 17.75 28.50
CA PRO A 448 31.06 16.55 29.12
C PRO A 448 30.44 15.22 28.64
N TYR A 449 31.25 14.20 28.41
CA TYR A 449 30.80 12.90 27.89
C TYR A 449 29.84 12.15 28.83
N ASP A 450 29.93 12.35 30.14
CA ASP A 450 29.00 11.77 31.14
C ASP A 450 27.56 12.31 30.99
N GLN A 451 27.39 13.45 30.32
CA GLN A 451 26.11 14.10 30.07
C GLN A 451 25.56 13.89 28.65
N ARG A 452 26.21 13.05 27.83
CA ARG A 452 25.84 12.76 26.43
C ARG A 452 24.42 12.25 26.17
N PHE A 453 23.71 11.81 27.21
CA PHE A 453 22.32 11.34 27.10
C PHE A 453 21.29 12.47 27.21
N ARG A 454 21.74 13.70 27.43
CA ARG A 454 20.88 14.87 27.51
C ARG A 454 20.65 15.39 26.10
N ASP A 455 19.39 15.63 25.75
CA ASP A 455 19.06 16.41 24.57
C ASP A 455 19.42 17.87 24.83
N TYR A 456 20.36 18.42 24.05
CA TYR A 456 20.84 19.78 24.20
C TYR A 456 20.31 20.65 23.07
N ARG A 457 19.85 21.84 23.43
CA ARG A 457 19.44 22.87 22.46
C ARG A 457 20.11 24.19 22.80
N VAL A 458 20.60 24.87 21.77
CA VAL A 458 21.23 26.18 21.89
C VAL A 458 20.51 27.14 20.96
N ASP A 459 19.81 28.10 21.56
CA ASP A 459 19.12 29.17 20.83
C ASP A 459 19.87 30.49 21.04
N TYR A 460 19.99 31.26 19.96
CA TYR A 460 20.70 32.53 19.97
C TYR A 460 19.70 33.67 19.78
N GLU A 461 19.55 34.56 20.77
CA GLU A 461 18.79 35.80 20.58
C GLU A 461 19.76 36.95 20.38
N LEU A 462 19.75 37.53 19.19
CA LEU A 462 20.55 38.69 18.85
C LEU A 462 19.73 39.96 19.11
N VAL A 463 20.02 40.63 20.23
CA VAL A 463 19.31 41.85 20.61
C VAL A 463 20.03 43.08 20.04
N VAL A 464 19.36 43.81 19.15
CA VAL A 464 19.94 44.96 18.42
C VAL A 464 19.16 46.27 18.62
N PRO A 465 19.85 47.42 18.57
CA PRO A 465 19.19 48.73 18.45
C PRO A 465 18.37 48.85 17.15
N GLN A 466 17.32 49.66 17.17
CA GLN A 466 16.35 49.84 16.08
C GLN A 466 16.94 50.02 14.68
N ARG A 467 18.05 50.77 14.54
CA ARG A 467 18.65 51.11 13.23
C ARG A 467 19.73 50.14 12.77
N THR A 468 19.97 49.07 13.53
CA THR A 468 21.05 48.12 13.23
C THR A 468 20.61 47.15 12.15
N ILE A 469 21.42 46.97 11.12
CA ILE A 469 21.20 45.99 10.05
C ILE A 469 21.98 44.72 10.39
N VAL A 470 21.31 43.58 10.40
CA VAL A 470 21.92 42.25 10.56
C VAL A 470 22.13 41.63 9.19
N ILE A 471 23.36 41.26 8.86
CA ILE A 471 23.72 40.66 7.58
C ILE A 471 24.19 39.22 7.80
N PRO A 472 23.46 38.22 7.28
CA PRO A 472 23.90 36.84 7.30
C PRO A 472 25.00 36.64 6.25
N VAL A 473 26.20 36.22 6.68
CA VAL A 473 27.33 35.98 5.77
C VAL A 473 27.18 34.66 5.01
N LYS A 474 26.61 33.64 5.66
CA LYS A 474 26.35 32.31 5.10
C LYS A 474 24.91 31.89 5.41
N LYS A 475 23.99 32.16 4.48
CA LYS A 475 22.55 31.87 4.66
C LYS A 475 22.24 30.37 4.77
N ASP A 476 23.02 29.51 4.13
CA ASP A 476 22.72 28.06 4.07
C ASP A 476 23.01 27.29 5.38
N HIS A 477 23.65 27.94 6.36
CA HIS A 477 24.11 27.29 7.60
C HIS A 477 23.56 27.94 8.88
N ILE A 478 22.81 29.03 8.76
CA ILE A 478 22.22 29.73 9.91
C ILE A 478 20.78 30.07 9.55
N SER A 479 19.86 29.62 10.39
CA SER A 479 18.46 30.06 10.33
C SER A 479 18.34 31.40 11.03
N PHE A 480 17.63 32.35 10.45
CA PHE A 480 17.33 33.64 11.07
C PHE A 480 15.83 33.84 11.14
N ASP A 481 15.35 34.20 12.32
CA ASP A 481 13.96 34.61 12.57
C ASP A 481 13.96 36.10 12.97
N GLY A 482 13.03 36.89 12.44
CA GLY A 482 12.84 38.29 12.77
C GLY A 482 13.23 39.29 11.68
N ASP A 483 13.13 40.57 12.02
CA ASP A 483 13.47 41.68 11.14
C ASP A 483 14.99 41.94 11.15
N LEU A 484 15.72 41.50 10.12
CA LEU A 484 17.17 41.69 9.97
C LEU A 484 17.50 43.10 9.48
N ASN A 485 16.64 43.71 8.67
CA ASN A 485 16.97 44.95 7.94
C ASN A 485 16.49 46.24 8.64
N GLY A 486 15.58 46.15 9.61
CA GLY A 486 15.02 47.24 10.40
C GLY A 486 13.80 47.93 9.81
N ASP A 487 13.10 47.30 8.85
CA ASP A 487 11.91 47.84 8.20
C ASP A 487 10.59 47.47 8.90
N GLY A 488 10.65 46.66 9.97
CA GLY A 488 9.50 46.19 10.73
C GLY A 488 8.77 45.01 10.09
N ILE A 489 9.36 44.34 9.11
CA ILE A 489 8.86 43.11 8.47
C ILE A 489 9.81 41.97 8.83
N ASP A 490 9.25 40.80 9.13
CA ASP A 490 10.03 39.59 9.35
C ASP A 490 10.65 39.12 8.04
N ASP A 491 11.97 38.88 8.04
CA ASP A 491 12.66 38.42 6.85
C ASP A 491 12.50 36.89 6.64
N ASP A 492 12.01 36.14 7.64
CA ASP A 492 11.71 34.70 7.53
C ASP A 492 10.39 34.42 6.78
N ASP A 493 9.53 35.45 6.64
CA ASP A 493 8.30 35.39 5.82
C ASP A 493 8.58 35.42 4.30
N ASN A 494 9.84 35.58 3.88
CA ASN A 494 10.26 35.53 2.47
C ASN A 494 10.98 34.22 2.15
N TYR A 495 10.22 33.12 2.08
CA TYR A 495 10.57 32.04 1.15
C TYR A 495 10.57 32.63 -0.27
N GLU A 496 11.71 33.18 -0.70
CA GLU A 496 11.99 33.51 -2.10
C GLU A 496 11.85 32.22 -2.93
N TYR A 497 10.66 32.02 -3.50
CA TYR A 497 10.52 31.17 -4.68
C TYR A 497 11.24 31.88 -5.83
N GLU A 498 12.54 31.65 -5.99
CA GLU A 498 13.21 31.86 -7.28
C GLU A 498 12.65 30.86 -8.30
N ASN A 499 11.50 31.21 -8.88
CA ASN A 499 11.01 30.53 -10.07
C ASN A 499 11.99 30.84 -11.22
N HIS A 500 12.46 29.78 -11.89
CA HIS A 500 13.48 29.75 -12.95
C HIS A 500 13.19 30.61 -14.21
N ASN A 501 12.24 31.55 -14.18
CA ASN A 501 11.76 32.34 -15.32
C ASN A 501 12.12 33.84 -15.26
N GLY A 502 13.02 34.27 -14.36
CA GLY A 502 13.53 35.65 -14.34
C GLY A 502 12.51 36.71 -13.89
N ILE A 503 11.52 36.29 -13.11
CA ILE A 503 10.46 37.16 -12.54
C ILE A 503 10.65 37.21 -11.02
N ARG A 504 10.89 38.41 -10.48
CA ARG A 504 10.92 38.71 -9.04
C ARG A 504 9.73 39.60 -8.69
N VAL A 505 8.94 39.19 -7.71
CA VAL A 505 7.76 39.93 -7.25
C VAL A 505 7.97 40.34 -5.80
N GLU A 506 8.26 41.61 -5.59
CA GLU A 506 8.32 42.27 -4.28
C GLU A 506 6.96 42.97 -4.04
N LYS A 507 6.60 43.21 -2.78
CA LYS A 507 5.29 43.79 -2.38
C LYS A 507 4.89 45.03 -3.17
N ASN A 508 5.85 45.89 -3.51
CA ASN A 508 5.64 47.13 -4.24
C ASN A 508 6.39 47.21 -5.58
N LYS A 509 7.05 46.14 -6.02
CA LYS A 509 7.95 46.17 -7.18
C LYS A 509 8.00 44.82 -7.89
N ILE A 510 7.79 44.83 -9.20
CA ILE A 510 7.85 43.64 -10.04
C ILE A 510 9.03 43.80 -10.97
N THR A 511 9.98 42.87 -10.92
CA THR A 511 11.14 42.84 -11.83
C THR A 511 11.02 41.64 -12.77
N VAL A 512 11.01 41.89 -14.07
CA VAL A 512 10.97 40.86 -15.12
C VAL A 512 12.18 41.07 -16.03
N ASN A 513 13.11 40.11 -16.07
CA ASN A 513 14.29 40.12 -16.95
C ASN A 513 15.02 41.49 -17.00
N GLY A 514 15.22 42.12 -15.84
CA GLY A 514 15.93 43.40 -15.70
C GLY A 514 15.07 44.65 -15.88
N SER A 515 13.78 44.54 -16.21
CA SER A 515 12.83 45.65 -16.17
C SER A 515 12.01 45.63 -14.88
N SER A 516 12.01 46.73 -14.11
CA SER A 516 11.31 46.86 -12.84
C SER A 516 10.14 47.84 -12.92
N ILE A 517 8.97 47.45 -12.41
CA ILE A 517 7.80 48.30 -12.23
C ILE A 517 7.53 48.41 -10.74
N GLU A 518 7.62 49.61 -10.19
CA GLU A 518 7.40 49.91 -8.78
C GLU A 518 6.20 50.85 -8.61
N TYR A 519 5.36 50.57 -7.61
CA TYR A 519 4.19 51.37 -7.28
C TYR A 519 4.29 51.87 -5.83
N ASN A 520 4.02 53.15 -5.62
CA ASN A 520 4.04 53.78 -4.30
C ASN A 520 2.60 54.01 -3.82
N SER A 521 2.26 53.55 -2.62
CA SER A 521 0.93 53.72 -2.02
C SER A 521 0.55 55.17 -1.74
N ASP A 522 1.54 56.06 -1.60
CA ASP A 522 1.37 57.47 -1.25
C ASP A 522 1.25 58.38 -2.49
N ASP A 523 1.60 57.89 -3.69
CA ASP A 523 1.53 58.63 -4.95
C ASP A 523 0.71 57.85 -5.99
N LYS A 524 -0.62 58.01 -5.92
CA LYS A 524 -1.59 57.28 -6.76
C LYS A 524 -1.62 57.74 -8.23
N ASP A 525 -0.97 58.86 -8.55
CA ASP A 525 -1.02 59.48 -9.88
C ASP A 525 0.19 59.13 -10.75
N SER A 526 1.13 58.34 -10.24
CA SER A 526 2.32 57.93 -10.97
C SER A 526 2.85 56.55 -10.57
N ILE A 527 3.58 55.92 -11.47
CA ILE A 527 4.28 54.65 -11.25
C ILE A 527 5.75 54.82 -11.66
N ILE A 528 6.65 54.03 -11.07
CA ILE A 528 8.08 54.06 -11.39
C ILE A 528 8.38 52.88 -12.30
N ILE A 529 8.83 53.14 -13.53
CA ILE A 529 9.24 52.11 -14.49
C ILE A 529 10.73 52.28 -14.76
N ASN A 530 11.53 51.25 -14.48
CA ASN A 530 12.99 51.25 -14.62
C ASN A 530 13.66 52.49 -13.98
N GLY A 531 13.20 52.89 -12.79
CA GLY A 531 13.71 54.07 -12.07
C GLY A 531 13.20 55.42 -12.58
N LYS A 532 12.31 55.46 -13.58
CA LYS A 532 11.72 56.71 -14.11
C LYS A 532 10.25 56.85 -13.71
N LYS A 533 9.90 57.98 -13.10
CA LYS A 533 8.52 58.32 -12.71
C LYS A 533 7.66 58.62 -13.95
N VAL A 534 6.57 57.88 -14.12
CA VAL A 534 5.64 58.00 -15.26
C VAL A 534 4.23 58.33 -14.74
N PRO A 535 3.57 59.40 -15.25
CA PRO A 535 2.20 59.73 -14.87
C PRO A 535 1.19 58.68 -15.36
N ASN A 536 0.10 58.47 -14.60
CA ASN A 536 -0.88 57.41 -14.85
C ASN A 536 -1.53 57.48 -16.26
N ASN A 537 -1.63 58.67 -16.86
CA ASN A 537 -2.16 58.88 -18.21
C ASN A 537 -1.24 58.36 -19.35
N GLN A 538 0.04 58.15 -19.06
CA GLN A 538 1.05 57.63 -19.98
C GLN A 538 1.52 56.22 -19.58
N ALA A 539 1.27 55.82 -18.32
CA ALA A 539 1.57 54.52 -17.76
C ALA A 539 1.07 53.37 -18.64
N LYS A 540 -0.20 53.42 -19.10
CA LYS A 540 -0.78 52.35 -19.93
C LYS A 540 0.00 52.11 -21.23
N LYS A 541 0.42 53.17 -21.93
CA LYS A 541 1.21 53.06 -23.17
C LYS A 541 2.62 52.50 -22.94
N VAL A 542 3.26 52.87 -21.83
CA VAL A 542 4.62 52.40 -21.49
C VAL A 542 4.58 50.95 -21.02
N ILE A 543 3.57 50.58 -20.22
CA ILE A 543 3.32 49.19 -19.79
C ILE A 543 3.01 48.32 -21.01
N ASP A 544 2.17 48.77 -21.95
CA ASP A 544 1.85 48.02 -23.17
C ASP A 544 3.08 47.82 -24.06
N SER A 545 3.97 48.82 -24.14
CA SER A 545 5.26 48.70 -24.85
C SER A 545 6.14 47.63 -24.21
N VAL A 546 6.33 47.69 -22.89
CA VAL A 546 7.14 46.74 -22.11
C VAL A 546 6.54 45.34 -22.19
N ALA A 547 5.22 45.20 -22.10
CA ALA A 547 4.51 43.92 -22.27
C ALA A 547 4.68 43.34 -23.68
N SER A 548 4.73 44.18 -24.72
CA SER A 548 4.98 43.75 -26.09
C SER A 548 6.42 43.26 -26.31
N ASP A 549 7.39 43.89 -25.65
CA ASP A 549 8.79 43.50 -25.70
C ASP A 549 9.03 42.19 -24.93
N ILE A 550 8.33 42.00 -23.80
CA ILE A 550 8.32 40.74 -23.03
C ILE A 550 7.66 39.60 -23.84
N LYS A 551 6.53 39.84 -24.52
CA LYS A 551 5.85 38.85 -25.37
C LYS A 551 6.70 38.42 -26.59
N LYS A 552 7.62 39.26 -27.06
CA LYS A 552 8.55 38.89 -28.14
C LYS A 552 9.69 37.97 -27.66
N ILE A 553 10.01 38.00 -26.36
CA ILE A 553 11.13 37.25 -25.78
C ILE A 553 10.68 35.87 -25.28
N ASN A 554 9.41 35.71 -24.88
CA ASN A 554 8.87 34.44 -24.38
C ASN A 554 7.53 34.09 -25.04
N LYS A 555 7.49 32.98 -25.80
CA LYS A 555 6.29 32.55 -26.55
C LYS A 555 5.17 31.98 -25.66
N ASP A 556 5.43 31.68 -24.40
CA ASP A 556 4.56 30.85 -23.56
C ASP A 556 3.88 31.59 -22.39
N VAL A 557 3.88 32.94 -22.41
CA VAL A 557 3.26 33.75 -21.34
C VAL A 557 2.16 34.65 -21.90
N ASP A 558 0.92 34.43 -21.47
CA ASP A 558 -0.21 35.29 -21.82
C ASP A 558 -0.59 36.17 -20.61
N ILE A 559 -0.33 37.47 -20.74
CA ILE A 559 -0.62 38.49 -19.72
C ILE A 559 -1.94 39.15 -20.06
N LYS A 560 -2.93 39.05 -19.17
CA LYS A 560 -4.24 39.71 -19.31
C LYS A 560 -4.38 40.81 -18.26
N ILE A 561 -4.55 42.04 -18.73
CA ILE A 561 -4.87 43.21 -17.89
C ILE A 561 -6.38 43.41 -17.97
N LYS A 562 -7.10 43.24 -16.85
CA LYS A 562 -8.54 43.52 -16.78
C LYS A 562 -8.76 45.00 -16.51
N ASP A 563 -9.31 45.73 -17.47
CA ASP A 563 -9.65 47.14 -17.30
C ASP A 563 -10.60 47.32 -16.09
N GLY A 564 -10.18 48.13 -15.12
CA GLY A 564 -10.96 48.50 -13.94
C GLY A 564 -10.57 47.83 -12.62
N LYS A 565 -9.60 46.91 -12.60
CA LYS A 565 -9.00 46.39 -11.36
C LYS A 565 -7.47 46.34 -11.49
N ASN A 566 -6.76 46.75 -10.44
CA ASN A 566 -5.29 46.65 -10.34
C ASN A 566 -4.84 45.19 -10.14
N GLU A 567 -5.22 44.30 -11.04
CA GLU A 567 -4.83 42.89 -11.03
C GLU A 567 -4.23 42.51 -12.39
N ILE A 568 -2.98 42.05 -12.36
CA ILE A 568 -2.30 41.45 -13.51
C ILE A 568 -2.37 39.94 -13.31
N SER A 569 -3.06 39.24 -14.22
CA SER A 569 -3.08 37.77 -14.22
C SER A 569 -2.11 37.27 -15.28
N ILE A 570 -1.11 36.50 -14.83
CA ILE A 570 -0.13 35.84 -15.68
C ILE A 570 -0.53 34.38 -15.76
N GLN A 571 -0.96 33.92 -16.94
CA GLN A 571 -1.11 32.49 -17.22
C GLN A 571 0.08 32.02 -18.03
N THR A 572 0.86 31.13 -17.44
CA THR A 572 1.85 30.31 -18.14
C THR A 572 1.12 29.11 -18.75
N LYS A 573 1.44 28.76 -20.00
CA LYS A 573 0.88 27.57 -20.64
C LYS A 573 1.66 26.31 -20.30
#